data_AF-A0A9D6YVJ5-F1
#
_entry.id   AF-A0A9D6YVJ5-F1
#
_cell.length_a   1.000
_cell.length_b   1.000
_cell.length_c   1.000
_cell.angle_alpha   90.00
_cell.angle_beta   90.00
_cell.angle_gamma   90.00
#
_symmetry.space_group_name_H-M   'P 1'
#
loop_
_entity.id
_entity.type
_entity.pdbx_description
1 polymer ?
#
loop_
_entity_poly.entity_id
_entity_poly.type
_entity_poly.pdbx_seq_one_letter_code
_entity_poly.pdbx_strand_id
1 'polypeptide(L)'
;MVFVNGAVGGMQSPLGAKSIDPRTKQPAPKDSFRFAEVVGEYVADHIHAGWGETRATLNIDEIVYREAMVKIPVTNPGFEMAAQANLYKGRKAVLADKTNTSPVGYLRLSAAGKPQVEVALIPGEMYPELSAGGVVADDPGADFPGAPAEPAIKKMMAAPYRMLFGLANDEIGYIIPKAQWDEKAPYTFGAQKRWYGEVNSVGPDAAPEIAKAFQALVRAR
;
A
#
# COMPACT_ATOMS: atom_id res chain seq x y z
N MET A 1 -3.40 16.24 16.16
CA MET A 1 -2.54 16.51 14.99
C MET A 1 -2.31 15.18 14.29
N VAL A 2 -2.73 15.03 13.02
CA VAL A 2 -2.34 13.88 12.19
C VAL A 2 -1.13 14.33 11.38
N PHE A 3 0.00 13.65 11.52
CA PHE A 3 1.21 13.93 10.75
C PHE A 3 1.41 12.82 9.72
N VAL A 4 1.51 13.21 8.45
CA VAL A 4 1.84 12.31 7.35
C VAL A 4 3.12 12.84 6.74
N ASN A 5 4.19 12.04 6.78
CA ASN A 5 5.51 12.47 6.32
C ASN A 5 5.62 12.54 4.79
N GLY A 6 4.64 11.99 4.07
CA GLY A 6 4.63 11.92 2.60
C GLY A 6 5.72 11.01 2.02
N ALA A 7 6.28 10.11 2.82
CA ALA A 7 7.23 9.12 2.31
C ALA A 7 6.51 8.17 1.34
N VAL A 8 7.11 7.97 0.16
CA VAL A 8 6.54 7.19 -0.93
C VAL A 8 7.40 5.95 -1.15
N GLY A 9 6.74 4.80 -1.28
CA GLY A 9 7.41 3.55 -1.65
C GLY A 9 7.79 3.46 -3.13
N GLY A 10 8.83 2.69 -3.45
CA GLY A 10 9.45 2.66 -4.77
C GLY A 10 8.59 2.07 -5.89
N MET A 11 7.63 1.18 -5.56
CA MET A 11 6.77 0.48 -6.53
C MET A 11 5.27 0.72 -6.32
N GLN A 12 4.88 1.95 -5.98
CA GLN A 12 3.47 2.32 -5.76
C GLN A 12 2.77 2.92 -6.99
N SER A 13 3.45 2.98 -8.15
CA SER A 13 2.87 3.51 -9.40
C SER A 13 2.51 2.40 -10.39
N PRO A 14 1.47 2.59 -11.21
CA PRO A 14 1.21 1.68 -12.33
C PRO A 14 2.42 1.71 -13.27
N LEU A 15 3.14 0.59 -13.31
CA LEU A 15 4.34 0.44 -14.14
C LEU A 15 4.02 0.78 -15.60
N GLY A 16 4.85 1.64 -16.20
CA GLY A 16 4.68 2.04 -17.60
C GLY A 16 3.67 3.17 -17.84
N ALA A 17 3.18 3.85 -16.79
CA ALA A 17 2.39 5.06 -16.94
C ALA A 17 3.12 6.11 -17.81
N LYS A 18 2.39 6.71 -18.75
CA LYS A 18 2.88 7.79 -19.62
C LYS A 18 2.08 9.04 -19.33
N SER A 19 2.77 10.12 -19.00
CA SER A 19 2.17 11.46 -18.88
C SER A 19 2.46 12.24 -20.15
N ILE A 20 1.44 12.82 -20.78
CA ILE A 20 1.62 13.62 -21.98
C ILE A 20 2.12 15.01 -21.57
N ASP A 21 3.25 15.44 -22.13
CA ASP A 21 3.74 16.79 -21.91
C ASP A 21 2.86 17.78 -22.68
N PRO A 22 2.18 18.73 -22.00
CA PRO A 22 1.30 19.68 -22.66
C PRO A 22 2.02 20.59 -23.67
N ARG A 23 3.34 20.79 -23.53
CA ARG A 23 4.16 21.63 -24.42
C ARG A 23 4.49 20.93 -25.73
N THR A 24 4.85 19.65 -25.68
CA THR A 24 5.31 18.91 -26.87
C THR A 24 4.22 18.03 -27.48
N LYS A 25 3.13 17.78 -26.75
CA LYS A 25 2.07 16.81 -27.10
C LYS A 25 2.58 15.37 -27.26
N GLN A 26 3.75 15.07 -26.69
CA GLN A 26 4.36 13.75 -26.67
C GLN A 26 4.50 13.25 -25.22
N PRO A 27 4.69 11.94 -24.98
CA PRO A 27 5.00 11.44 -23.65
C PRO A 27 6.23 12.15 -23.07
N ALA A 28 6.11 12.65 -21.83
CA ALA A 28 7.25 13.22 -21.13
C ALA A 28 8.36 12.16 -20.96
N PRO A 29 9.65 12.52 -21.14
CA PRO A 29 10.74 11.56 -21.05
C PRO A 29 10.78 10.90 -19.67
N LYS A 30 10.77 9.57 -19.63
CA LYS A 30 10.84 8.80 -18.37
C LYS A 30 12.11 9.17 -17.59
N ASP A 31 12.06 9.06 -16.26
CA ASP A 31 13.21 9.24 -15.36
C ASP A 31 13.90 10.61 -15.54
N SER A 32 13.09 11.66 -15.78
CA SER A 32 13.57 13.03 -16.01
C SER A 32 12.87 14.06 -15.12
N PHE A 33 13.54 15.20 -14.89
CA PHE A 33 12.92 16.34 -14.20
C PHE A 33 11.64 16.83 -14.90
N ARG A 34 11.59 16.75 -16.24
CA ARG A 34 10.40 17.17 -16.99
C ARG A 34 9.21 16.26 -16.71
N PHE A 35 9.41 14.95 -16.58
CA PHE A 35 8.33 14.04 -16.19
C PHE A 35 7.78 14.38 -14.80
N ALA A 36 8.67 14.63 -13.84
CA ALA A 36 8.28 15.05 -12.48
C ALA A 36 7.49 16.37 -12.50
N GLU A 37 7.95 17.35 -13.27
CA GLU A 37 7.27 18.64 -13.46
C GLU A 37 5.87 18.45 -14.07
N VAL A 38 5.75 17.69 -15.16
CA VAL A 38 4.45 17.41 -15.81
C VAL A 38 3.48 16.72 -14.86
N VAL A 39 3.93 15.72 -14.09
CA VAL A 39 3.08 15.07 -13.07
C VAL A 39 2.65 16.07 -12.00
N GLY A 40 3.55 16.94 -11.54
CA GLY A 40 3.24 17.99 -10.57
C GLY A 40 2.23 19.01 -11.10
N GLU A 41 2.40 19.48 -12.34
CA GLU A 41 1.46 20.35 -13.04
C GLU A 41 0.07 19.70 -13.11
N TYR A 42 -0.02 18.43 -13.52
CA TYR A 42 -1.30 17.71 -13.54
C TYR A 42 -1.97 17.65 -12.17
N VAL A 43 -1.21 17.37 -11.10
CA VAL A 43 -1.77 17.36 -9.73
C VAL A 43 -2.27 18.75 -9.34
N ALA A 44 -1.49 19.80 -9.63
CA ALA A 44 -1.86 21.18 -9.34
C ALA A 44 -3.14 21.60 -10.08
N ASP A 45 -3.27 21.25 -11.36
CA ASP A 45 -4.44 21.55 -12.17
C ASP A 45 -5.71 20.89 -11.61
N HIS A 46 -5.62 19.62 -11.20
CA HIS A 46 -6.76 18.92 -10.57
C HIS A 46 -7.15 19.53 -9.22
N ILE A 47 -6.17 19.93 -8.41
CA ILE A 47 -6.42 20.63 -7.15
C ILE A 47 -7.10 21.98 -7.42
N HIS A 48 -6.59 22.75 -8.37
CA HIS A 48 -7.13 24.06 -8.72
C HIS A 48 -8.58 23.97 -9.23
N ALA A 49 -8.85 23.02 -10.15
CA ALA A 49 -10.19 22.77 -10.67
C ALA A 49 -11.15 22.36 -9.54
N GLY A 50 -10.74 21.42 -8.68
CA GLY A 50 -11.57 20.96 -7.56
C GLY A 50 -11.83 22.05 -6.52
N TRP A 51 -10.82 22.88 -6.22
CA TRP A 51 -10.93 23.94 -5.21
C TRP A 51 -12.06 24.93 -5.52
N GLY A 52 -12.21 25.32 -6.80
CA GLY A 52 -13.25 26.25 -7.25
C GLY A 52 -14.68 25.73 -7.11
N GLU A 53 -14.86 24.41 -7.04
CA GLU A 53 -16.16 23.73 -6.92
C GLU A 53 -16.56 23.49 -5.45
N THR A 54 -15.59 23.43 -4.54
CA THR A 54 -15.82 23.21 -3.11
C THR A 54 -16.48 24.42 -2.45
N ARG A 55 -17.79 24.32 -2.16
CA ARG A 55 -18.57 25.40 -1.52
C ARG A 55 -18.97 25.16 -0.07
N ALA A 56 -18.75 23.97 0.49
CA ALA A 56 -19.20 23.65 1.85
C ALA A 56 -18.06 23.09 2.71
N THR A 57 -17.78 23.76 3.83
CA THR A 57 -17.00 23.19 4.92
C THR A 57 -17.75 22.00 5.50
N LEU A 58 -17.12 20.83 5.52
CA LEU A 58 -17.66 19.67 6.24
C LEU A 58 -17.38 19.84 7.73
N ASN A 59 -18.44 19.97 8.52
CA ASN A 59 -18.34 19.92 9.98
C ASN A 59 -18.23 18.46 10.41
N ILE A 60 -17.00 18.04 10.72
CA ILE A 60 -16.75 16.69 11.23
C ILE A 60 -17.39 16.57 12.62
N ASP A 61 -18.28 15.60 12.79
CA ASP A 61 -18.99 15.34 14.06
C ASP A 61 -18.46 14.10 14.79
N GLU A 62 -17.69 13.24 14.13
CA GLU A 62 -17.08 12.06 14.73
C GLU A 62 -15.71 11.75 14.09
N ILE A 63 -14.75 11.40 14.94
CA ILE A 63 -13.46 10.86 14.55
C ILE A 63 -13.30 9.50 15.22
N VAL A 64 -13.15 8.43 14.44
CA VAL A 64 -12.88 7.08 14.94
C VAL A 64 -11.48 6.68 14.53
N TYR A 65 -10.66 6.30 15.51
CA TYR A 65 -9.37 5.66 15.30
C TYR A 65 -9.38 4.27 15.93
N ARG A 66 -8.93 3.27 15.17
CA ARG A 66 -8.73 1.91 15.66
C ARG A 66 -7.41 1.36 15.14
N GLU A 67 -6.73 0.57 15.94
CA GLU A 67 -5.47 -0.06 15.57
C GLU A 67 -5.45 -1.50 16.10
N ALA A 68 -4.84 -2.39 15.32
CA ALA A 68 -4.50 -3.73 15.75
C ALA A 68 -3.00 -3.97 15.55
N MET A 69 -2.37 -4.59 16.54
CA MET A 69 -1.00 -5.10 16.43
C MET A 69 -1.07 -6.47 15.75
N VAL A 70 -0.68 -6.53 14.48
CA VAL A 70 -0.75 -7.72 13.64
C VAL A 70 0.58 -8.45 13.71
N LYS A 71 0.51 -9.75 14.02
CA LYS A 71 1.65 -10.63 14.01
C LYS A 71 1.85 -11.19 12.61
N ILE A 72 2.97 -10.86 11.98
CA ILE A 72 3.28 -11.18 10.59
C ILE A 72 4.46 -12.13 10.56
N PRO A 73 4.34 -13.32 9.94
CA PRO A 73 5.46 -14.22 9.72
C PRO A 73 6.58 -13.53 8.92
N VAL A 74 7.81 -13.62 9.43
CA VAL A 74 9.02 -13.23 8.70
C VAL A 74 9.63 -14.50 8.14
N THR A 75 9.34 -14.79 6.88
CA THR A 75 9.76 -16.03 6.21
C THR A 75 10.83 -15.79 5.15
N ASN A 76 11.10 -14.53 4.80
CA ASN A 76 12.19 -14.19 3.89
C ASN A 76 13.56 -14.31 4.62
N PRO A 77 14.44 -15.25 4.22
CA PRO A 77 15.73 -15.47 4.89
C PRO A 77 16.66 -14.26 4.85
N GLY A 78 16.60 -13.44 3.79
CA GLY A 78 17.36 -12.20 3.68
C GLY A 78 16.95 -11.19 4.76
N PHE A 79 15.65 -11.04 4.98
CA PHE A 79 15.10 -10.22 6.05
C PHE A 79 15.46 -10.75 7.44
N GLU A 80 15.39 -12.06 7.65
CA GLU A 80 15.83 -12.69 8.91
C GLU A 80 17.31 -12.41 9.19
N MET A 81 18.19 -12.62 8.20
CA MET A 81 19.63 -12.37 8.34
C MET A 81 19.93 -10.89 8.58
N ALA A 82 19.27 -9.98 7.86
CA ALA A 82 19.43 -8.55 8.05
C ALA A 82 18.98 -8.10 9.46
N ALA A 83 17.90 -8.68 9.99
CA ALA A 83 17.46 -8.45 11.36
C ALA A 83 18.48 -8.98 12.39
N GLN A 84 19.02 -10.19 12.19
CA GLN A 84 20.07 -10.77 13.05
C GLN A 84 21.37 -9.97 13.02
N ALA A 85 21.72 -9.41 11.87
CA ALA A 85 22.85 -8.49 11.71
C ALA A 85 22.57 -7.08 12.25
N ASN A 86 21.40 -6.84 12.85
CA ASN A 86 20.97 -5.55 13.41
C ASN A 86 21.00 -4.39 12.38
N LEU A 87 20.74 -4.70 11.10
CA LEU A 87 20.69 -3.69 10.04
C LEU A 87 19.47 -2.76 10.19
N TYR A 88 18.40 -3.24 10.81
CA TYR A 88 17.17 -2.47 11.07
C TYR A 88 17.20 -1.74 12.42
N LYS A 89 18.36 -1.28 12.87
CA LYS A 89 18.52 -0.63 14.19
C LYS A 89 17.45 0.44 14.44
N GLY A 90 16.72 0.29 15.55
CA GLY A 90 15.63 1.20 15.93
C GLY A 90 14.24 0.83 15.38
N ARG A 91 14.13 -0.23 14.57
CA ARG A 91 12.86 -0.83 14.15
C ARG A 91 12.42 -1.92 15.12
N LYS A 92 11.18 -2.39 14.96
CA LYS A 92 10.65 -3.50 15.75
C LYS A 92 11.39 -4.79 15.44
N ALA A 93 11.78 -5.51 16.48
CA ALA A 93 12.54 -6.75 16.35
C ALA A 93 11.68 -7.90 15.82
N VAL A 94 12.32 -8.82 15.09
CA VAL A 94 11.76 -10.14 14.82
C VAL A 94 11.78 -10.93 16.14
N LEU A 95 10.63 -11.49 16.49
CA LEU A 95 10.41 -12.27 17.70
C LEU A 95 11.01 -13.68 17.57
N ALA A 96 11.14 -14.37 18.71
CA ALA A 96 11.74 -15.70 18.78
C ALA A 96 11.02 -16.76 17.92
N ASP A 97 9.75 -16.56 17.63
CA ASP A 97 8.92 -17.42 16.77
C ASP A 97 8.92 -17.00 15.29
N LYS A 98 9.91 -16.18 14.88
CA LYS A 98 10.08 -15.68 13.52
C LYS A 98 8.91 -14.84 13.02
N THR A 99 8.35 -14.01 13.89
CA THR A 99 7.32 -13.05 13.51
C THR A 99 7.73 -11.62 13.84
N ASN A 100 7.17 -10.66 13.12
CA ASN A 100 7.19 -9.25 13.51
C ASN A 100 5.78 -8.84 13.96
N THR A 101 5.67 -7.83 14.83
CA THR A 101 4.39 -7.27 15.21
C THR A 101 4.26 -5.83 14.71
N SER A 102 3.42 -5.60 13.71
CA SER A 102 3.26 -4.29 13.07
C SER A 102 1.84 -3.72 13.26
N PRO A 103 1.68 -2.39 13.36
CA PRO A 103 0.39 -1.78 13.57
C PRO A 103 -0.36 -1.68 12.24
N VAL A 104 -1.61 -2.12 12.20
CA VAL A 104 -2.55 -1.81 11.12
C VAL A 104 -3.62 -0.92 11.70
N GLY A 105 -3.85 0.23 11.08
CA GLY A 105 -4.77 1.24 11.58
C GLY A 105 -5.92 1.57 10.63
N TYR A 106 -7.00 2.06 11.22
CA TYR A 106 -8.18 2.55 10.54
C TYR A 106 -8.59 3.88 11.16
N LEU A 107 -8.74 4.89 10.31
CA LEU A 107 -9.25 6.22 10.68
C LEU A 107 -10.51 6.51 9.87
N ARG A 108 -11.58 6.95 10.55
CA ARG A 108 -12.81 7.44 9.93
C ARG A 108 -13.13 8.84 10.42
N LEU A 109 -13.47 9.71 9.47
CA LEU A 109 -14.04 11.03 9.74
C LEU A 109 -15.49 11.02 9.23
N SER A 110 -16.43 11.34 10.12
CA SER A 110 -17.86 11.40 9.79
C SER A 110 -18.36 12.85 9.82
N ALA A 111 -19.39 13.12 9.03
CA ALA A 111 -20.17 14.35 9.08
C ALA A 111 -21.64 14.02 8.82
N ALA A 112 -22.54 14.66 9.57
CA ALA A 112 -23.97 14.35 9.63
C ALA A 112 -24.24 12.85 9.87
N GLY A 113 -23.46 12.24 10.76
CA GLY A 113 -23.56 10.81 11.11
C GLY A 113 -23.21 9.83 9.98
N LYS A 114 -22.54 10.30 8.91
CA LYS A 114 -22.12 9.46 7.77
C LYS A 114 -20.61 9.54 7.55
N PRO A 115 -19.94 8.41 7.23
CA PRO A 115 -18.53 8.41 6.86
C PRO A 115 -18.28 9.30 5.64
N GLN A 116 -17.35 10.25 5.75
CA GLN A 116 -16.91 11.11 4.64
C GLN A 116 -15.53 10.70 4.15
N VAL A 117 -14.61 10.42 5.08
CA VAL A 117 -13.25 9.98 4.80
C VAL A 117 -12.96 8.72 5.60
N GLU A 118 -12.43 7.71 4.94
CA GLU A 118 -11.82 6.57 5.60
C GLU A 118 -10.39 6.36 5.11
N VAL A 119 -9.50 6.03 6.03
CA VAL A 119 -8.08 5.88 5.78
C VAL A 119 -7.59 4.56 6.35
N ALA A 120 -6.92 3.78 5.51
CA ALA A 120 -6.12 2.65 5.94
C ALA A 120 -4.68 3.08 6.26
N LEU A 121 -4.16 2.68 7.41
CA LEU A 121 -2.80 2.96 7.85
C LEU A 121 -2.03 1.64 7.81
N ILE A 122 -1.14 1.51 6.83
CA ILE A 122 -0.49 0.24 6.47
C ILE A 122 1.02 0.31 6.77
N PRO A 123 1.59 -0.70 7.46
CA PRO A 123 2.96 -0.66 7.99
C PRO A 123 4.04 -1.03 6.96
N GLY A 124 3.97 -0.51 5.73
CA GLY A 124 4.94 -0.82 4.68
C GLY A 124 4.52 -0.32 3.30
N GLU A 125 5.15 -0.86 2.27
CA GLU A 125 4.97 -0.48 0.87
C GLU A 125 4.00 -1.43 0.16
N MET A 126 2.70 -1.16 0.28
CA MET A 126 1.67 -2.00 -0.33
C MET A 126 1.56 -1.80 -1.85
N TYR A 127 1.50 -2.91 -2.58
CA TYR A 127 1.30 -2.92 -4.02
C TYR A 127 -0.06 -2.30 -4.43
N PRO A 128 -0.15 -1.61 -5.59
CA PRO A 128 -1.36 -0.89 -6.01
C PRO A 128 -2.63 -1.75 -6.07
N GLU A 129 -2.51 -3.01 -6.49
CA GLU A 129 -3.62 -3.94 -6.61
C GLU A 129 -4.24 -4.34 -5.26
N LEU A 130 -3.45 -4.33 -4.18
CA LEU A 130 -3.96 -4.52 -2.82
C LEU A 130 -4.70 -3.27 -2.32
N SER A 131 -4.38 -2.09 -2.85
CA SER A 131 -5.05 -0.83 -2.51
C SER A 131 -6.40 -0.70 -3.22
N ALA A 132 -6.39 -0.77 -4.55
CA ALA A 132 -7.55 -0.46 -5.40
C ALA A 132 -8.25 -1.68 -6.01
N GLY A 133 -7.57 -2.84 -6.04
CA GLY A 133 -7.99 -4.06 -6.72
C GLY A 133 -7.20 -4.30 -8.00
N GLY A 134 -7.37 -5.49 -8.57
CA GLY A 134 -6.61 -5.94 -9.74
C GLY A 134 -5.63 -7.08 -9.46
N VAL A 135 -5.70 -7.69 -8.26
CA VAL A 135 -4.91 -8.87 -7.91
C VAL A 135 -5.20 -9.97 -8.91
N VAL A 136 -4.14 -10.48 -9.55
CA VAL A 136 -4.24 -11.60 -10.50
C VAL A 136 -3.97 -12.89 -9.73
N ALA A 137 -5.00 -13.71 -9.59
CA ALA A 137 -4.88 -15.05 -9.04
C ALA A 137 -4.59 -16.07 -10.14
N ASP A 138 -4.03 -17.22 -9.73
CA ASP A 138 -3.77 -18.37 -10.59
C ASP A 138 -2.85 -18.09 -11.79
N ASP A 139 -1.91 -17.14 -11.65
CA ASP A 139 -0.83 -16.97 -12.62
C ASP A 139 0.07 -18.24 -12.60
N PRO A 140 0.39 -18.85 -13.76
CA PRO A 140 1.23 -20.04 -13.82
C PRO A 140 2.65 -19.87 -13.26
N GLY A 141 3.12 -18.64 -13.14
CA GLY A 141 4.40 -18.28 -12.55
C GLY A 141 4.35 -17.86 -11.09
N ALA A 142 3.20 -17.96 -10.42
CA ALA A 142 3.09 -17.70 -8.99
C ALA A 142 3.55 -18.91 -8.16
N ASP A 143 4.28 -18.66 -7.07
CA ASP A 143 4.78 -19.70 -6.14
C ASP A 143 3.67 -20.38 -5.33
N PHE A 144 2.51 -19.74 -5.22
CA PHE A 144 1.37 -20.21 -4.42
C PHE A 144 0.11 -20.38 -5.29
N PRO A 145 0.06 -21.43 -6.15
CA PRO A 145 -1.12 -21.71 -6.96
C PRO A 145 -2.35 -21.96 -6.08
N GLY A 146 -3.50 -21.40 -6.46
CA GLY A 146 -4.74 -21.48 -5.69
C GLY A 146 -4.82 -20.57 -4.47
N ALA A 147 -3.80 -19.73 -4.21
CA ALA A 147 -3.93 -18.68 -3.21
C ALA A 147 -5.04 -17.70 -3.63
N PRO A 148 -6.00 -17.37 -2.74
CA PRO A 148 -7.07 -16.46 -3.09
C PRO A 148 -6.53 -15.04 -3.29
N ALA A 149 -7.10 -14.31 -4.25
CA ALA A 149 -6.83 -12.89 -4.39
C ALA A 149 -7.24 -12.13 -3.12
N GLU A 150 -6.32 -11.35 -2.56
CA GLU A 150 -6.61 -10.54 -1.40
C GLU A 150 -7.66 -9.46 -1.74
N PRO A 151 -8.65 -9.23 -0.85
CA PRO A 151 -9.61 -8.16 -1.04
C PRO A 151 -8.91 -6.80 -0.98
N ALA A 152 -9.18 -5.94 -1.96
CA ALA A 152 -8.61 -4.60 -1.99
C ALA A 152 -9.03 -3.78 -0.77
N ILE A 153 -8.06 -3.17 -0.08
CA ILE A 153 -8.24 -2.40 1.15
C ILE A 153 -9.31 -1.30 0.96
N LYS A 154 -9.26 -0.55 -0.15
CA LYS A 154 -10.25 0.50 -0.43
C LYS A 154 -11.65 0.00 -0.74
N LYS A 155 -11.83 -1.28 -1.07
CA LYS A 155 -13.16 -1.88 -1.26
C LYS A 155 -13.80 -2.31 0.06
N MET A 156 -13.03 -2.37 1.15
CA MET A 156 -13.57 -2.67 2.49
C MET A 156 -14.23 -1.45 3.15
N MET A 157 -13.84 -0.24 2.73
CA MET A 157 -14.34 1.04 3.21
C MET A 157 -15.59 1.49 2.43
N ALA A 158 -16.47 2.26 3.07
CA ALA A 158 -17.76 2.71 2.54
C ALA A 158 -17.80 4.21 2.17
N ALA A 159 -16.95 5.04 2.77
CA ALA A 159 -16.88 6.48 2.57
C ALA A 159 -16.63 6.84 1.10
N PRO A 160 -17.08 8.03 0.65
CA PRO A 160 -16.78 8.52 -0.69
C PRO A 160 -15.27 8.76 -0.90
N TYR A 161 -14.56 9.24 0.12
CA TYR A 161 -13.12 9.45 0.06
C TYR A 161 -12.38 8.34 0.82
N ARG A 162 -11.58 7.56 0.09
CA ARG A 162 -10.89 6.38 0.60
C ARG A 162 -9.39 6.50 0.38
N MET A 163 -8.65 6.57 1.45
CA MET A 163 -7.20 6.78 1.42
C MET A 163 -6.47 5.56 1.97
N LEU A 164 -5.24 5.39 1.52
CA LEU A 164 -4.30 4.43 2.06
C LEU A 164 -3.00 5.19 2.30
N PHE A 165 -2.53 5.20 3.53
CA PHE A 165 -1.22 5.70 3.88
C PHE A 165 -0.33 4.50 4.19
N GLY A 166 0.66 4.27 3.32
CA GLY A 166 1.73 3.32 3.59
C GLY A 166 2.70 3.89 4.62
N LEU A 167 3.68 3.07 5.03
CA LEU A 167 4.71 3.45 5.99
C LEU A 167 4.15 4.01 7.30
N ALA A 168 2.94 3.60 7.67
CA ALA A 168 2.24 4.14 8.82
C ALA A 168 2.72 3.44 10.08
N ASN A 169 3.45 4.19 10.93
CA ASN A 169 3.99 3.77 12.22
C ASN A 169 4.99 2.58 12.19
N ASP A 170 5.27 2.00 11.03
CA ASP A 170 6.24 0.92 10.86
C ASP A 170 6.64 0.75 9.37
N GLU A 171 7.67 -0.07 9.12
CA GLU A 171 8.18 -0.44 7.79
C GLU A 171 8.56 -1.91 7.76
N ILE A 172 7.82 -2.72 7.02
CA ILE A 172 8.10 -4.16 6.83
C ILE A 172 8.48 -4.52 5.39
N GLY A 173 8.81 -3.52 4.59
CA GLY A 173 9.13 -3.65 3.17
C GLY A 173 7.87 -3.71 2.30
N TYR A 174 8.02 -4.32 1.12
CA TYR A 174 6.91 -4.49 0.19
C TYR A 174 5.87 -5.46 0.73
N ILE A 175 4.61 -5.12 0.51
CA ILE A 175 3.45 -5.98 0.79
C ILE A 175 2.84 -6.34 -0.56
N ILE A 176 2.95 -7.62 -0.90
CA ILE A 176 2.66 -8.20 -2.22
C ILE A 176 1.51 -9.19 -2.06
N PRO A 177 0.53 -9.23 -2.99
CA PRO A 177 -0.48 -10.28 -3.01
C PRO A 177 0.18 -11.66 -2.96
N LYS A 178 -0.30 -12.55 -2.08
CA LYS A 178 0.26 -13.90 -1.98
C LYS A 178 0.10 -14.66 -3.29
N ALA A 179 -1.00 -14.40 -4.00
CA ALA A 179 -1.30 -14.98 -5.31
C ALA A 179 -0.36 -14.52 -6.43
N GLN A 180 0.46 -13.49 -6.20
CA GLN A 180 1.42 -12.93 -7.16
C GLN A 180 2.87 -13.04 -6.69
N TRP A 181 3.13 -13.73 -5.58
CA TRP A 181 4.49 -13.96 -5.10
C TRP A 181 5.24 -14.90 -6.05
N ASP A 182 6.46 -14.54 -6.47
CA ASP A 182 7.23 -15.31 -7.47
C ASP A 182 8.75 -15.35 -7.25
N GLU A 183 9.18 -15.83 -6.09
CA GLU A 183 10.60 -15.97 -5.79
C GLU A 183 11.29 -17.02 -6.69
N LYS A 184 10.57 -18.01 -7.21
CA LYS A 184 11.12 -19.13 -8.01
C LYS A 184 10.55 -19.13 -9.43
N ALA A 185 11.32 -19.69 -10.37
CA ALA A 185 10.87 -19.85 -11.74
C ALA A 185 9.84 -21.00 -11.88
N PRO A 186 8.88 -20.94 -12.82
CA PRO A 186 8.58 -19.80 -13.71
C PRO A 186 8.04 -18.60 -12.92
N TYR A 187 8.26 -17.38 -13.42
CA TYR A 187 7.88 -16.14 -12.74
C TYR A 187 6.56 -15.57 -13.27
N THR A 188 5.86 -14.81 -12.45
CA THR A 188 4.54 -14.24 -12.79
C THR A 188 4.60 -13.38 -14.05
N PHE A 189 3.48 -13.33 -14.77
CA PHE A 189 3.35 -12.53 -15.99
C PHE A 189 4.37 -12.86 -17.09
N GLY A 190 4.94 -14.08 -17.05
CA GLY A 190 5.95 -14.52 -18.02
C GLY A 190 7.28 -13.78 -17.91
N ALA A 191 7.58 -13.21 -16.73
CA ALA A 191 8.83 -12.50 -16.49
C ALA A 191 10.04 -13.43 -16.66
N GLN A 192 11.16 -12.88 -17.16
CA GLN A 192 12.40 -13.63 -17.36
C GLN A 192 13.20 -13.81 -16.05
N LYS A 193 12.85 -13.06 -15.02
CA LYS A 193 13.47 -13.05 -13.69
C LYS A 193 12.40 -12.70 -12.66
N ARG A 194 12.60 -13.14 -11.42
CA ARG A 194 11.75 -12.77 -10.27
C ARG A 194 11.60 -11.25 -10.14
N TRP A 195 10.47 -10.80 -9.60
CA TRP A 195 10.29 -9.40 -9.26
C TRP A 195 11.17 -8.98 -8.08
N TYR A 196 11.34 -7.66 -7.94
CA TYR A 196 12.22 -7.08 -6.91
C TYR A 196 11.55 -7.06 -5.52
N GLY A 197 10.22 -7.04 -5.46
CA GLY A 197 9.49 -6.81 -4.22
C GLY A 197 9.72 -7.91 -3.20
N GLU A 198 9.75 -9.16 -3.65
CA GLU A 198 9.95 -10.38 -2.86
C GLU A 198 11.29 -10.31 -2.11
N VAL A 199 12.32 -9.72 -2.74
CA VAL A 199 13.63 -9.50 -2.12
C VAL A 199 13.52 -8.60 -0.89
N ASN A 200 12.64 -7.59 -0.95
CA ASN A 200 12.47 -6.57 0.07
C ASN A 200 11.12 -6.68 0.78
N SER A 201 10.64 -7.90 1.02
CA SER A 201 9.40 -8.18 1.75
C SER A 201 9.66 -9.16 2.88
N VAL A 202 8.97 -9.00 4.02
CA VAL A 202 9.02 -9.96 5.13
C VAL A 202 8.53 -11.36 4.75
N GLY A 203 7.65 -11.47 3.75
CA GLY A 203 7.15 -12.75 3.26
C GLY A 203 5.74 -12.70 2.65
N PRO A 204 5.29 -13.80 2.03
CA PRO A 204 4.02 -13.89 1.31
C PRO A 204 2.78 -13.78 2.20
N ASP A 205 2.91 -14.00 3.52
CA ASP A 205 1.78 -13.93 4.44
C ASP A 205 1.47 -12.52 4.94
N ALA A 206 2.29 -11.51 4.59
CA ALA A 206 2.09 -10.12 5.00
C ALA A 206 0.76 -9.55 4.50
N ALA A 207 0.47 -9.67 3.20
CA ALA A 207 -0.76 -9.12 2.61
C ALA A 207 -2.04 -9.78 3.18
N PRO A 208 -2.13 -11.13 3.26
CA PRO A 208 -3.27 -11.80 3.89
C PRO A 208 -3.54 -11.36 5.33
N GLU A 209 -2.52 -11.33 6.19
CA GLU A 209 -2.71 -10.97 7.61
C GLU A 209 -3.10 -9.51 7.79
N ILE A 210 -2.51 -8.59 7.00
CA ILE A 210 -2.88 -7.18 7.02
C ILE A 210 -4.31 -6.97 6.52
N ALA A 211 -4.69 -7.59 5.40
CA ALA A 211 -6.04 -7.45 4.85
C ALA A 211 -7.11 -7.97 5.81
N LYS A 212 -6.85 -9.12 6.46
CA LYS A 212 -7.72 -9.71 7.49
C LYS A 212 -7.86 -8.79 8.70
N ALA A 213 -6.76 -8.28 9.22
CA ALA A 213 -6.77 -7.37 10.37
C ALA A 213 -7.51 -6.06 10.05
N PHE A 214 -7.24 -5.47 8.88
CA PHE A 214 -7.92 -4.25 8.45
C PHE A 214 -9.43 -4.46 8.29
N GLN A 215 -9.85 -5.58 7.69
CA GLN A 215 -11.26 -5.93 7.58
C GLN A 215 -11.96 -6.01 8.95
N ALA A 216 -11.29 -6.57 9.96
CA ALA A 216 -11.81 -6.63 11.32
C ALA A 216 -11.96 -5.23 11.94
N LEU A 217 -10.98 -4.34 11.74
CA LEU A 217 -11.01 -2.96 12.23
C LEU A 217 -12.18 -2.16 11.64
N VAL A 218 -12.44 -2.31 10.34
CA VAL A 218 -13.57 -1.65 9.67
C VAL A 218 -14.92 -2.17 10.17
N ARG A 219 -15.03 -3.49 10.43
CA ARG A 219 -16.28 -4.13 10.86
C ARG A 219 -16.59 -3.99 12.34
N ALA A 220 -15.59 -3.69 13.18
CA ALA A 220 -15.82 -3.42 14.60
C ALA A 220 -16.86 -2.30 14.77
N ARG A 221 -17.72 -2.40 15.77
CA ARG A 221 -18.68 -1.34 16.12
C ARG A 221 -18.15 -0.61 17.34
#